data_AF-A0A955VPG3-F1
#
_entry.id   AF-A0A955VPG3-F1
#
_cell.length_a   1.000
_cell.length_b   1.000
_cell.length_c   1.000
_cell.angle_alpha   90.00
_cell.angle_beta   90.00
_cell.angle_gamma   90.00
#
_symmetry.space_group_name_H-M   'P 1'
#
loop_
_entity.id
_entity.type
_entity.pdbx_description
1 polymer ?
#
loop_
_entity_poly.entity_id
_entity_poly.type
_entity_poly.pdbx_seq_one_letter_code
_entity_poly.pdbx_strand_id
1 'polypeptide(L)'
;MTDDPITVRGGGKHCPFCRAEVSKDEPNRVCADCLTRHHQECWDDYGGCSVYGCGGRDYLVQRESSEAVHPARSRTARRTRDERPVRTEEPSRDHRRGSNDAEITGRREEANTNARGGSSIGAILSGIAIFGAIAGVGIFILYRVTQPNIWNGKKPLSCYKSTTYEVNDLRVEMPKRTLIYAHGSCRLTIRGSTLVGRTAISMSRKAKLTMVGGRLVGASRALSMSGDSTAELRNVDVYGPSGIYVRGKARLKLIGGRIRGQRVALEVYSGAIVEVSKTTSIEGRIVRHRGGRIIGIPEQERLYRDEVLSRTYSAIACTGLLSCFKQHHHFGQIRVTVRGHVAKNGAVVSAHVLGTVPANVRTCLEATMRSKTIASYEGGPGALECRLGGTLLEGGISIMSSSQRFYR
;
A
#
# COMPACT_ATOMS: atom_id res chain seq x y z
N MET A 1 -0.47 1.42 36.86
CA MET A 1 -0.85 0.57 35.71
C MET A 1 0.17 -0.56 35.71
N THR A 2 -0.26 -1.76 36.08
CA THR A 2 0.60 -2.96 36.07
C THR A 2 0.80 -3.37 34.61
N ASP A 3 2.06 -3.45 34.18
CA ASP A 3 2.45 -3.90 32.84
C ASP A 3 2.26 -5.42 32.75
N ASP A 4 1.03 -5.88 32.61
CA ASP A 4 0.77 -7.29 32.33
C ASP A 4 1.32 -7.62 30.94
N PRO A 5 2.14 -8.69 30.81
CA PRO A 5 2.69 -9.09 29.52
C PRO A 5 1.56 -9.46 28.56
N ILE A 6 1.50 -8.77 27.42
CA ILE A 6 0.52 -9.02 26.36
C ILE A 6 0.67 -10.48 25.92
N THR A 7 -0.27 -11.33 26.33
CA THR A 7 -0.26 -12.75 25.99
C THR A 7 -1.08 -12.95 24.71
N VAL A 8 -0.41 -13.13 23.56
CA VAL A 8 -1.09 -13.38 22.28
C VAL A 8 -1.57 -14.85 22.24
N ARG A 9 -2.83 -15.09 22.61
CA ARG A 9 -3.43 -16.43 22.75
C ARG A 9 -4.00 -17.06 21.45
N GLY A 10 -3.89 -16.41 20.28
CA GLY A 10 -4.57 -16.89 19.06
C GLY A 10 -3.86 -16.63 17.73
N GLY A 11 -2.58 -16.25 17.73
CA GLY A 11 -1.83 -16.12 16.48
C GLY A 11 -1.58 -17.49 15.84
N GLY A 12 -1.72 -17.60 14.51
CA GLY A 12 -1.41 -18.82 13.77
C GLY A 12 -0.03 -19.36 14.14
N LYS A 13 0.07 -20.68 14.29
CA LYS A 13 1.31 -21.35 14.69
C LYS A 13 2.35 -21.42 13.57
N HIS A 14 1.98 -21.11 12.33
CA HIS A 14 2.89 -21.21 11.19
C HIS A 14 3.37 -19.83 10.72
N CYS A 15 4.66 -19.73 10.43
CA CYS A 15 5.26 -18.54 9.84
C CYS A 15 4.68 -18.33 8.43
N PRO A 16 4.04 -17.19 8.12
CA PRO A 16 3.46 -16.98 6.79
C PRO A 16 4.48 -16.92 5.65
N PHE A 17 5.77 -16.78 5.96
CA PHE A 17 6.85 -16.74 4.98
C PHE A 17 7.29 -18.16 4.56
N CYS A 18 7.86 -18.93 5.48
CA CYS A 18 8.37 -20.28 5.20
C CYS A 18 7.32 -21.39 5.34
N ARG A 19 6.16 -21.09 5.94
CA ARG A 19 5.06 -22.02 6.27
C ARG A 19 5.41 -23.09 7.32
N ALA A 20 6.61 -23.07 7.88
CA ALA A 20 6.99 -23.92 9.00
C ALA A 20 6.29 -23.46 10.30
N GLU A 21 6.11 -24.37 11.25
CA GLU A 21 5.64 -24.04 12.60
C GLU A 21 6.66 -23.12 13.30
N VAL A 22 6.16 -22.12 14.02
CA VAL A 22 6.94 -21.21 14.87
C VAL A 22 6.78 -21.69 16.30
N SER A 23 7.81 -22.34 16.83
CA SER A 23 7.88 -22.76 18.23
C SER A 23 7.88 -21.55 19.16
N LYS A 24 7.44 -21.76 20.40
CA LYS A 24 7.55 -20.74 21.45
C LYS A 24 8.97 -20.62 21.98
N ASP A 25 9.75 -21.69 21.85
CA ASP A 25 11.09 -21.80 22.43
C ASP A 25 12.18 -21.34 21.47
N GLU A 26 11.83 -21.00 20.23
CA GLU A 26 12.78 -20.46 19.25
C GLU A 26 12.65 -18.94 19.08
N PRO A 27 13.73 -18.25 18.68
CA PRO A 27 13.69 -16.82 18.41
C PRO A 27 12.62 -16.46 17.36
N ASN A 28 11.60 -15.70 17.78
CA ASN A 28 10.49 -15.30 16.94
C ASN A 28 10.15 -13.82 17.09
N ARG A 29 9.56 -13.23 16.04
CA ARG A 29 9.06 -11.85 16.01
C ARG A 29 7.56 -11.88 15.84
N VAL A 30 6.84 -11.05 16.61
CA VAL A 30 5.39 -10.88 16.49
C VAL A 30 5.10 -9.53 15.87
N CYS A 31 4.45 -9.50 14.71
CA CYS A 31 4.09 -8.26 14.04
C CYS A 31 3.23 -7.37 14.94
N ALA A 32 3.61 -6.12 15.15
CA ALA A 32 2.85 -5.19 16.01
C ALA A 32 1.48 -4.82 15.42
N ASP A 33 1.31 -4.93 14.10
CA ASP A 33 0.08 -4.52 13.39
C ASP A 33 -0.98 -5.63 13.34
N CYS A 34 -0.58 -6.87 13.06
CA CYS A 34 -1.50 -8.00 12.86
C CYS A 34 -1.29 -9.17 13.83
N LEU A 35 -0.36 -9.04 14.78
CA LEU A 35 -0.04 -10.03 15.81
C LEU A 35 0.35 -11.41 15.27
N THR A 36 0.75 -11.50 14.00
CA THR A 36 1.22 -12.74 13.39
C THR A 36 2.67 -13.02 13.77
N ARG A 37 2.97 -14.29 14.07
CA ARG A 37 4.31 -14.78 14.41
C ARG A 37 5.13 -15.11 13.17
N HIS A 38 6.41 -14.78 13.22
CA HIS A 38 7.42 -15.12 12.24
C HIS A 38 8.66 -15.66 12.96
N HIS A 39 9.39 -16.59 12.35
CA HIS A 39 10.78 -16.84 12.76
C HIS A 39 11.58 -15.55 12.67
N GLN A 40 12.51 -15.33 13.60
CA GLN A 40 13.34 -14.13 13.58
C GLN A 40 14.09 -13.98 12.25
N GLU A 41 14.70 -15.06 11.76
CA GLU A 41 15.38 -15.12 10.46
C GLU A 41 14.45 -14.73 9.30
N CYS A 42 13.25 -15.31 9.23
CA CYS A 42 12.28 -15.02 8.18
C CYS A 42 11.81 -13.56 8.20
N TRP A 43 11.70 -12.97 9.39
CA TRP A 43 11.35 -11.57 9.56
C TRP A 43 12.45 -10.65 9.06
N ASP A 44 13.69 -10.95 9.41
CA ASP A 44 14.87 -10.16 9.03
C ASP A 44 15.14 -10.26 7.52
N ASP A 45 15.02 -11.46 6.94
CA ASP A 45 15.17 -11.73 5.50
C ASP A 45 14.11 -11.01 4.65
N TYR A 46 12.84 -11.07 5.08
CA TYR A 46 11.74 -10.43 4.35
C TYR A 46 11.65 -8.92 4.64
N GLY A 47 12.27 -8.43 5.72
CA GLY A 47 12.23 -7.04 6.17
C GLY A 47 10.88 -6.62 6.76
N GLY A 48 10.13 -7.56 7.35
CA GLY A 48 8.85 -7.31 8.03
C GLY A 48 7.83 -8.44 7.92
N CYS A 49 6.55 -8.10 8.18
CA CYS A 49 5.44 -9.05 8.13
C CYS A 49 5.11 -9.48 6.69
N SER A 50 5.19 -10.78 6.43
CA SER A 50 4.86 -11.40 5.13
C SER A 50 3.37 -11.69 4.91
N VAL A 51 2.50 -11.45 5.91
CA VAL A 51 1.04 -11.60 5.73
C VAL A 51 0.55 -10.65 4.64
N TYR A 52 -0.16 -11.21 3.66
CA TYR A 52 -0.70 -10.46 2.54
C TYR A 52 -1.57 -9.29 3.04
N GLY A 53 -1.17 -8.06 2.69
CA GLY A 53 -1.88 -6.84 3.04
C GLY A 53 -1.53 -6.18 4.38
N CYS A 54 -0.72 -6.82 5.24
CA CYS A 54 -0.29 -6.20 6.50
C CYS A 54 0.79 -5.14 6.26
N GLY A 55 1.97 -5.55 5.76
CA GLY A 55 3.10 -4.65 5.50
C GLY A 55 3.75 -4.04 6.75
N GLY A 56 3.43 -4.55 7.94
CA GLY A 56 4.01 -4.09 9.20
C GLY A 56 5.51 -4.36 9.28
N ARG A 57 6.26 -3.40 9.84
CA ARG A 57 7.72 -3.48 10.02
C ARG A 57 8.17 -3.39 11.47
N ASP A 58 7.24 -3.04 12.35
CA ASP A 58 7.47 -3.03 13.79
C ASP A 58 7.04 -4.38 14.38
N TYR A 59 7.74 -4.84 15.41
CA TYR A 59 7.44 -6.08 16.10
C TYR A 59 7.40 -5.87 17.62
N LEU A 60 6.64 -6.71 18.30
CA LEU A 60 6.66 -6.78 19.76
C LEU A 60 7.91 -7.56 20.18
N VAL A 61 8.76 -6.93 21.01
CA VAL A 61 9.91 -7.60 21.63
C VAL A 61 9.34 -8.58 22.66
N GLN A 62 9.60 -9.88 22.48
CA GLN A 62 9.38 -10.81 23.59
C GLN A 62 10.35 -10.40 24.69
N ARG A 63 9.80 -9.96 25.82
CA ARG A 63 10.58 -9.83 27.04
C ARG A 63 11.04 -11.26 27.33
N GLU A 64 12.31 -11.55 27.08
CA GLU A 64 12.92 -12.80 27.55
C GLU A 64 12.49 -12.91 29.00
N SER A 65 11.72 -13.96 29.31
CA SER A 65 11.40 -14.28 30.69
C SER A 65 12.76 -14.44 31.35
N SER A 66 13.17 -13.42 32.10
CA SER A 66 14.39 -13.44 32.88
C SER A 66 14.19 -14.55 33.89
N GLU A 67 14.58 -15.74 33.46
CA GLU A 67 14.61 -16.93 34.26
C GLU A 67 15.45 -16.57 35.48
N ALA A 68 14.83 -16.76 36.64
CA ALA A 68 15.44 -16.59 37.93
C ALA A 68 16.70 -17.45 37.97
N VAL A 69 17.85 -16.84 37.68
CA VAL A 69 19.15 -17.36 38.11
C VAL A 69 19.20 -17.18 39.63
N HIS A 70 18.50 -18.07 40.34
CA HIS A 70 18.76 -18.35 41.73
C HIS A 70 20.04 -19.20 41.77
N PRO A 71 21.11 -18.76 42.45
CA PRO A 71 22.27 -19.61 42.65
C PRO A 71 21.86 -20.80 43.53
N ALA A 72 22.02 -21.99 42.97
CA ALA A 72 21.72 -23.26 43.62
C ALA A 72 22.55 -23.42 44.91
N ARG A 73 21.84 -23.53 46.05
CA ARG A 73 22.40 -24.14 47.27
C ARG A 73 22.29 -25.66 47.11
N SER A 74 23.46 -26.28 47.00
CA SER A 74 23.70 -27.72 47.08
C SER A 74 23.02 -28.35 48.31
N ARG A 75 22.20 -29.38 48.10
CA ARG A 75 21.96 -30.47 49.07
C ARG A 75 21.31 -31.70 48.42
N THR A 76 22.15 -32.71 48.21
CA THR A 76 21.97 -34.18 48.39
C THR A 76 20.57 -34.81 48.53
N ALA A 77 20.42 -35.95 47.82
CA ALA A 77 19.68 -37.21 48.11
C ALA A 77 18.64 -37.57 47.02
N ARG A 78 18.84 -38.59 46.17
CA ARG A 78 18.81 -40.07 46.36
C ARG A 78 17.39 -40.67 46.46
N ARG A 79 16.93 -41.32 45.36
CA ARG A 79 16.16 -42.60 45.25
C ARG A 79 15.30 -42.62 43.96
N THR A 80 15.63 -43.43 42.95
CA THR A 80 15.26 -44.84 42.65
C THR A 80 13.84 -45.08 42.10
N ARG A 81 13.83 -45.60 40.87
CA ARG A 81 13.04 -46.72 40.30
C ARG A 81 11.57 -46.57 39.86
N ASP A 82 11.31 -47.36 38.81
CA ASP A 82 10.06 -48.03 38.37
C ASP A 82 9.30 -47.51 37.12
N GLU A 83 9.69 -48.12 35.99
CA GLU A 83 8.92 -48.90 35.00
C GLU A 83 7.40 -48.72 34.78
N ARG A 84 7.05 -48.61 33.47
CA ARG A 84 5.91 -49.19 32.70
C ARG A 84 4.49 -48.55 32.82
N PRO A 85 3.55 -48.85 31.88
CA PRO A 85 3.66 -49.06 30.42
C PRO A 85 2.58 -48.33 29.59
N VAL A 86 2.69 -48.51 28.27
CA VAL A 86 1.77 -48.27 27.14
C VAL A 86 0.27 -48.47 27.44
N ARG A 87 -0.57 -47.58 26.89
CA ARG A 87 -1.98 -47.86 26.56
C ARG A 87 -2.39 -47.20 25.23
N THR A 88 -2.79 -48.06 24.30
CA THR A 88 -3.61 -47.81 23.10
C THR A 88 -5.01 -47.33 23.47
N GLU A 89 -5.61 -46.46 22.65
CA GLU A 89 -7.05 -46.49 22.29
C GLU A 89 -7.40 -45.40 21.24
N GLU A 90 -7.76 -45.85 20.04
CA GLU A 90 -8.74 -45.22 19.11
C GLU A 90 -10.15 -45.31 19.75
N PRO A 91 -11.13 -44.43 19.46
CA PRO A 91 -11.80 -44.47 18.15
C PRO A 91 -12.46 -43.17 17.62
N SER A 92 -12.67 -43.16 16.30
CA SER A 92 -13.88 -42.71 15.56
C SER A 92 -14.73 -41.57 16.12
N ARG A 93 -14.86 -40.48 15.35
CA ARG A 93 -16.18 -39.90 15.03
C ARG A 93 -16.19 -38.95 13.83
N ASP A 94 -16.86 -39.47 12.82
CA ASP A 94 -17.56 -38.85 11.69
C ASP A 94 -18.48 -37.69 12.12
N HIS A 95 -18.40 -36.51 11.47
CA HIS A 95 -19.51 -35.52 11.42
C HIS A 95 -19.41 -34.53 10.25
N ARG A 96 -20.28 -34.79 9.27
CA ARG A 96 -21.24 -33.88 8.60
C ARG A 96 -20.75 -32.60 7.89
N ARG A 97 -20.82 -32.72 6.55
CA ARG A 97 -21.31 -31.74 5.57
C ARG A 97 -22.42 -30.82 6.12
N GLY A 98 -22.31 -29.52 5.80
CA GLY A 98 -23.39 -28.55 5.85
C GLY A 98 -23.08 -27.37 4.92
N SER A 99 -23.48 -27.49 3.66
CA SER A 99 -23.52 -26.42 2.66
C SER A 99 -24.70 -25.49 2.94
N ASN A 100 -24.52 -24.18 2.85
CA ASN A 100 -25.61 -23.23 2.69
C ASN A 100 -25.17 -22.15 1.68
N ASP A 101 -25.57 -22.37 0.43
CA ASP A 101 -25.78 -21.32 -0.56
C ASP A 101 -27.12 -20.64 -0.25
N ALA A 102 -27.14 -19.31 -0.21
CA ALA A 102 -28.37 -18.54 -0.18
C ALA A 102 -28.22 -17.32 -1.11
N GLU A 103 -28.68 -17.56 -2.32
CA GLU A 103 -29.16 -16.64 -3.33
C GLU A 103 -30.17 -15.64 -2.73
N ILE A 104 -29.96 -14.33 -2.94
CA ILE A 104 -30.97 -13.30 -2.67
C ILE A 104 -31.13 -12.47 -3.95
N THR A 105 -32.15 -12.82 -4.72
CA THR A 105 -32.79 -11.94 -5.70
C THR A 105 -34.04 -11.35 -5.04
N GLY A 106 -34.26 -10.05 -5.22
CA GLY A 106 -35.36 -9.33 -4.57
C GLY A 106 -35.64 -7.99 -5.23
N ARG A 107 -36.41 -8.04 -6.30
CA ARG A 107 -37.07 -6.94 -7.01
C ARG A 107 -38.31 -6.51 -6.20
N ARG A 108 -38.54 -5.21 -6.00
CA ARG A 108 -39.91 -4.67 -5.92
C ARG A 108 -39.95 -3.18 -6.24
N GLU A 109 -40.77 -2.88 -7.24
CA GLU A 109 -41.33 -1.58 -7.56
C GLU A 109 -42.21 -1.08 -6.41
N GLU A 110 -42.30 0.24 -6.23
CA GLU A 110 -43.57 0.88 -5.88
C GLU A 110 -43.51 2.36 -6.28
N ALA A 111 -44.36 2.68 -7.25
CA ALA A 111 -44.77 4.03 -7.57
C ALA A 111 -45.61 4.59 -6.42
N ASN A 112 -45.48 5.88 -6.11
CA ASN A 112 -46.58 6.57 -5.47
C ASN A 112 -46.71 8.02 -5.95
N THR A 113 -47.86 8.24 -6.56
CA THR A 113 -48.51 9.47 -6.99
C THR A 113 -49.07 10.24 -5.80
N ASN A 114 -48.94 11.57 -5.80
CA ASN A 114 -49.89 12.52 -5.18
C ASN A 114 -49.60 13.89 -5.83
N ALA A 115 -50.43 14.47 -6.71
CA ALA A 115 -51.83 14.88 -6.61
C ALA A 115 -52.05 16.18 -5.80
N ARG A 116 -52.74 17.11 -6.48
CA ARG A 116 -53.50 18.29 -6.03
C ARG A 116 -52.77 19.62 -5.85
N GLY A 117 -52.89 20.42 -6.91
CA GLY A 117 -53.05 21.86 -6.80
C GLY A 117 -54.42 22.24 -6.24
N GLY A 118 -54.48 23.40 -5.58
CA GLY A 118 -55.69 23.98 -5.02
C GLY A 118 -55.38 25.39 -4.51
N SER A 119 -56.00 26.36 -5.16
CA SER A 119 -55.90 27.81 -4.92
C SER A 119 -56.49 28.22 -3.57
N SER A 120 -55.93 29.25 -2.94
CA SER A 120 -56.68 30.18 -2.08
C SER A 120 -55.82 31.41 -1.77
N ILE A 121 -56.05 32.46 -2.54
CA ILE A 121 -55.67 33.84 -2.23
C ILE A 121 -56.78 34.39 -1.34
N GLY A 122 -56.45 34.80 -0.11
CA GLY A 122 -57.41 35.45 0.78
C GLY A 122 -56.85 35.68 2.19
N ALA A 123 -56.39 36.91 2.41
CA ALA A 123 -56.35 37.68 3.67
C ALA A 123 -56.06 36.95 5.00
N ILE A 124 -55.05 37.43 5.74
CA ILE A 124 -55.22 38.10 7.05
C ILE A 124 -53.88 38.73 7.45
N LEU A 125 -53.85 40.06 7.35
CA LEU A 125 -52.89 40.96 7.98
C LEU A 125 -53.20 41.02 9.47
N SER A 126 -52.59 40.17 10.33
CA SER A 126 -52.61 40.30 11.81
C SER A 126 -51.68 39.25 12.48
N GLY A 127 -50.37 39.23 12.18
CA GLY A 127 -49.48 38.21 12.75
C GLY A 127 -47.98 38.52 12.74
N ILE A 128 -47.59 39.79 12.67
CA ILE A 128 -46.18 40.18 12.42
C ILE A 128 -45.28 40.07 13.67
N ALA A 129 -45.83 39.89 14.88
CA ALA A 129 -45.00 39.76 16.09
C ALA A 129 -44.58 38.32 16.45
N ILE A 130 -45.28 37.27 15.98
CA ILE A 130 -45.01 35.87 16.40
C ILE A 130 -44.18 35.10 15.36
N PHE A 131 -44.27 35.45 14.06
CA PHE A 131 -43.44 34.82 13.01
C PHE A 131 -41.95 35.20 13.09
N GLY A 132 -41.61 36.36 13.67
CA GLY A 132 -40.22 36.76 13.89
C GLY A 132 -39.47 35.84 14.86
N ALA A 133 -40.16 35.31 15.87
CA ALA A 133 -39.56 34.41 16.85
C ALA A 133 -39.33 32.99 16.28
N ILE A 134 -40.27 32.45 15.51
CA ILE A 134 -40.14 31.10 14.92
C ILE A 134 -39.12 31.08 13.77
N ALA A 135 -39.09 32.13 12.93
CA ALA A 135 -38.06 32.27 11.89
C ALA A 135 -36.66 32.49 12.49
N GLY A 136 -36.55 33.26 13.59
CA GLY A 136 -35.29 33.49 14.29
C GLY A 136 -34.73 32.22 14.93
N VAL A 137 -35.56 31.39 15.58
CA VAL A 137 -35.12 30.12 16.18
C VAL A 137 -34.75 29.09 15.12
N GLY A 138 -35.49 29.00 14.02
CA GLY A 138 -35.15 28.11 12.89
C GLY A 138 -33.81 28.45 12.25
N ILE A 139 -33.53 29.75 12.04
CA ILE A 139 -32.24 30.21 11.51
C ILE A 139 -31.10 29.92 12.49
N PHE A 140 -31.31 30.10 13.80
CA PHE A 140 -30.27 29.85 14.82
C PHE A 140 -29.93 28.36 14.97
N ILE A 141 -30.93 27.47 14.87
CA ILE A 141 -30.71 26.01 14.88
C ILE A 141 -29.93 25.57 13.63
N LEU A 142 -30.24 26.11 12.45
CA LEU A 142 -29.47 25.83 11.23
C LEU A 142 -28.05 26.41 11.28
N TYR A 143 -27.85 27.56 11.92
CA TYR A 143 -26.52 28.17 12.09
C TYR A 143 -25.61 27.36 13.02
N ARG A 144 -26.15 26.79 14.12
CA ARG A 144 -25.34 25.98 15.05
C ARG A 144 -24.93 24.63 14.49
N VAL A 145 -25.70 24.07 13.55
CA VAL A 145 -25.39 22.76 12.93
C VAL A 145 -24.19 22.83 11.97
N THR A 146 -23.72 24.04 11.59
CA THR A 146 -22.70 24.19 10.54
C THR A 146 -21.38 24.83 10.98
N GLN A 147 -21.22 25.24 12.24
CA GLN A 147 -19.94 25.82 12.66
C GLN A 147 -18.83 24.76 12.76
N PRO A 148 -17.68 24.96 12.09
CA PRO A 148 -16.57 24.02 12.17
C PRO A 148 -15.99 24.00 13.58
N ASN A 149 -15.53 22.82 14.00
CA ASN A 149 -14.84 22.71 15.28
C ASN A 149 -13.46 23.38 15.15
N ILE A 150 -13.14 24.29 16.06
CA ILE A 150 -11.84 24.95 16.13
C ILE A 150 -10.91 24.11 17.00
N TRP A 151 -9.74 23.75 16.49
CA TRP A 151 -8.71 23.04 17.24
C TRP A 151 -7.59 23.99 17.68
N ASN A 152 -7.20 23.94 18.95
CA ASN A 152 -6.27 24.88 19.58
C ASN A 152 -4.82 24.37 19.72
N GLY A 153 -4.51 23.18 19.21
CA GLY A 153 -3.15 22.65 19.25
C GLY A 153 -2.65 22.11 20.59
N LYS A 154 -3.43 22.16 21.68
CA LYS A 154 -2.97 21.69 23.01
C LYS A 154 -2.84 20.17 23.12
N LYS A 155 -3.62 19.43 22.33
CA LYS A 155 -3.62 17.95 22.27
C LYS A 155 -3.69 17.50 20.81
N PRO A 156 -3.22 16.29 20.47
CA PRO A 156 -3.40 15.76 19.13
C PRO A 156 -4.86 15.80 18.69
N LEU A 157 -5.12 16.25 17.47
CA LEU A 157 -6.45 16.27 16.89
C LEU A 157 -6.80 14.89 16.37
N SER A 158 -7.92 14.33 16.82
CA SER A 158 -8.45 13.10 16.29
C SER A 158 -9.81 13.37 15.65
N CYS A 159 -9.82 13.41 14.32
CA CYS A 159 -10.99 13.69 13.50
C CYS A 159 -11.54 12.39 12.93
N TYR A 160 -12.73 12.01 13.39
CA TYR A 160 -13.45 10.81 12.96
C TYR A 160 -14.84 11.18 12.45
N LYS A 161 -15.45 10.25 11.68
CA LYS A 161 -16.81 10.40 11.13
C LYS A 161 -16.92 11.66 10.25
N SER A 162 -18.12 12.20 10.07
CA SER A 162 -18.41 13.34 9.19
C SER A 162 -18.17 14.69 9.87
N THR A 163 -17.10 14.81 10.66
CA THR A 163 -16.75 16.06 11.34
C THR A 163 -15.91 16.96 10.44
N THR A 164 -16.14 18.27 10.53
CA THR A 164 -15.37 19.30 9.83
C THR A 164 -14.56 20.12 10.83
N TYR A 165 -13.28 20.31 10.54
CA TYR A 165 -12.37 21.15 11.33
C TYR A 165 -11.72 22.21 10.46
N GLU A 166 -11.54 23.39 11.05
CA GLU A 166 -10.73 24.46 10.47
C GLU A 166 -9.60 24.83 11.43
N VAL A 167 -8.40 24.98 10.87
CA VAL A 167 -7.18 25.34 11.58
C VAL A 167 -6.52 26.48 10.84
N ASN A 168 -6.43 27.66 11.45
CA ASN A 168 -5.89 28.86 10.82
C ASN A 168 -4.74 29.41 11.67
N ASP A 169 -3.63 29.73 11.01
CA ASP A 169 -2.48 30.46 11.57
C ASP A 169 -1.95 29.89 12.89
N LEU A 170 -2.01 28.57 13.02
CA LEU A 170 -1.63 27.86 14.23
C LEU A 170 -0.22 27.29 14.10
N ARG A 171 0.60 27.46 15.14
CA ARG A 171 1.88 26.75 15.29
C ARG A 171 1.76 25.71 16.39
N VAL A 172 1.94 24.44 16.03
CA VAL A 172 1.86 23.32 16.99
C VAL A 172 3.03 22.39 16.82
N GLU A 173 3.66 22.01 17.94
CA GLU A 173 4.83 21.16 17.96
C GLU A 173 4.66 19.99 18.94
N MET A 174 4.63 18.77 18.41
CA MET A 174 4.54 17.51 19.16
C MET A 174 5.41 16.41 18.51
N PRO A 175 6.75 16.57 18.46
CA PRO A 175 7.64 15.76 17.62
C PRO A 175 7.63 14.25 17.92
N LYS A 176 7.13 13.85 19.09
CA LYS A 176 7.05 12.44 19.52
C LYS A 176 5.69 11.78 19.22
N ARG A 177 4.70 12.52 18.71
CA ARG A 177 3.34 12.01 18.47
C ARG A 177 2.87 12.33 17.06
N THR A 178 1.91 11.57 16.56
CA THR A 178 1.17 12.04 15.39
C THR A 178 0.27 13.18 15.83
N LEU A 179 0.34 14.30 15.12
CA LEU A 179 -0.32 15.52 15.55
C LEU A 179 -1.80 15.54 15.15
N ILE A 180 -2.11 15.19 13.90
CA ILE A 180 -3.49 15.09 13.43
C ILE A 180 -3.76 13.70 12.85
N TYR A 181 -4.81 13.04 13.37
CA TYR A 181 -5.38 11.82 12.82
C TYR A 181 -6.71 12.13 12.15
N ALA A 182 -6.79 12.02 10.82
CA ALA A 182 -8.02 12.18 10.06
C ALA A 182 -8.47 10.84 9.47
N HIS A 183 -9.66 10.38 9.83
CA HIS A 183 -10.15 9.06 9.45
C HIS A 183 -11.65 9.09 9.13
N GLY A 184 -12.14 8.17 8.31
CA GLY A 184 -13.55 8.05 7.96
C GLY A 184 -13.96 9.11 6.94
N SER A 185 -14.99 9.90 7.22
CA SER A 185 -15.50 10.98 6.36
C SER A 185 -15.06 12.38 6.81
N CYS A 186 -13.99 12.46 7.62
CA CYS A 186 -13.45 13.68 8.19
C CYS A 186 -13.10 14.69 7.09
N ARG A 187 -13.41 15.97 7.31
CA ARG A 187 -12.99 17.08 6.45
C ARG A 187 -12.14 18.06 7.25
N LEU A 188 -10.95 18.36 6.75
CA LEU A 188 -9.99 19.22 7.44
C LEU A 188 -9.50 20.31 6.49
N THR A 189 -9.64 21.57 6.92
CA THR A 189 -9.10 22.72 6.22
C THR A 189 -8.04 23.38 7.10
N ILE A 190 -6.83 23.56 6.57
CA ILE A 190 -5.70 24.15 7.29
C ILE A 190 -5.15 25.34 6.49
N ARG A 191 -4.96 26.49 7.12
CA ARG A 191 -4.43 27.69 6.47
C ARG A 191 -3.28 28.27 7.29
N GLY A 192 -2.18 28.66 6.61
CA GLY A 192 -1.07 29.41 7.23
C GLY A 192 -0.37 28.74 8.42
N SER A 193 -0.63 27.45 8.66
CA SER A 193 -0.26 26.79 9.92
C SER A 193 1.06 26.03 9.81
N THR A 194 1.82 25.98 10.91
CA THR A 194 3.04 25.18 11.04
C THR A 194 2.79 24.02 12.00
N LEU A 195 2.87 22.81 11.46
CA LEU A 195 2.53 21.57 12.16
C LEU A 195 3.75 20.66 12.24
N VAL A 196 4.27 20.45 13.45
CA VAL A 196 5.44 19.61 13.71
C VAL A 196 5.01 18.40 14.53
N GLY A 197 5.26 17.19 14.04
CA GLY A 197 4.91 15.95 14.72
C GLY A 197 5.88 14.81 14.42
N ARG A 198 5.74 13.66 15.09
CA ARG A 198 6.34 12.40 14.60
C ARG A 198 5.79 12.08 13.22
N THR A 199 4.47 12.17 13.13
CA THR A 199 3.73 12.31 11.89
C THR A 199 2.88 13.58 11.96
N ALA A 200 3.10 14.58 11.09
CA ALA A 200 2.32 15.82 11.22
C ALA A 200 0.84 15.56 10.93
N ILE A 201 0.53 14.87 9.82
CA ILE A 201 -0.85 14.48 9.49
C ILE A 201 -0.88 13.03 9.02
N SER A 202 -1.79 12.24 9.61
CA SER A 202 -2.10 10.88 9.18
C SER A 202 -3.56 10.78 8.74
N MET A 203 -3.78 10.38 7.49
CA MET A 203 -5.09 10.27 6.86
C MET A 203 -5.39 8.84 6.40
N SER A 204 -6.66 8.45 6.48
CA SER A 204 -7.13 7.14 6.02
C SER A 204 -8.62 7.11 5.70
N ARG A 205 -9.06 6.03 5.04
CA ARG A 205 -10.44 5.84 4.54
C ARG A 205 -10.84 6.98 3.61
N LYS A 206 -11.97 7.67 3.80
CA LYS A 206 -12.48 8.71 2.89
C LYS A 206 -12.20 10.14 3.41
N ALA A 207 -11.18 10.29 4.26
CA ALA A 207 -10.84 11.58 4.84
C ALA A 207 -10.41 12.58 3.76
N LYS A 208 -10.77 13.86 3.93
CA LYS A 208 -10.46 14.95 3.01
C LYS A 208 -9.65 16.03 3.71
N LEU A 209 -8.57 16.47 3.07
CA LEU A 209 -7.70 17.54 3.56
C LEU A 209 -7.52 18.61 2.48
N THR A 210 -7.69 19.88 2.85
CA THR A 210 -7.23 21.02 2.07
C THR A 210 -6.28 21.83 2.94
N MET A 211 -5.04 22.03 2.49
CA MET A 211 -4.08 22.88 3.18
C MET A 211 -3.56 23.97 2.24
N VAL A 212 -3.57 25.21 2.71
CA VAL A 212 -3.11 26.39 1.95
C VAL A 212 -2.06 27.15 2.76
N GLY A 213 -0.85 27.22 2.23
CA GLY A 213 0.29 27.81 2.93
C GLY A 213 0.76 26.98 4.12
N GLY A 214 1.79 27.47 4.80
CA GLY A 214 2.30 26.88 6.03
C GLY A 214 3.31 25.75 5.82
N ARG A 215 3.49 24.93 6.85
CA ARG A 215 4.56 23.93 6.89
C ARG A 215 4.13 22.65 7.62
N LEU A 216 4.46 21.50 7.04
CA LEU A 216 4.35 20.19 7.67
C LEU A 216 5.76 19.66 7.96
N VAL A 217 6.05 19.34 9.21
CA VAL A 217 7.34 18.76 9.63
C VAL A 217 7.11 17.44 10.36
N GLY A 218 7.67 16.37 9.83
CA GLY A 218 7.59 15.03 10.38
C GLY A 218 8.94 14.51 10.87
N ALA A 219 9.05 14.10 12.13
CA ALA A 219 10.24 13.40 12.62
C ALA A 219 10.37 11.99 12.01
N SER A 220 9.28 11.39 11.55
CA SER A 220 9.27 10.18 10.74
C SER A 220 8.65 10.45 9.36
N ARG A 221 7.40 10.95 9.35
CA ARG A 221 6.65 11.27 8.12
C ARG A 221 5.97 12.63 8.24
N ALA A 222 6.06 13.52 7.27
CA ALA A 222 5.29 14.76 7.38
C ALA A 222 3.79 14.49 7.09
N LEU A 223 3.50 13.78 5.99
CA LEU A 223 2.14 13.40 5.60
C LEU A 223 2.08 11.90 5.29
N SER A 224 1.09 11.21 5.87
CA SER A 224 0.79 9.80 5.59
C SER A 224 -0.67 9.65 5.17
N MET A 225 -0.92 9.07 3.99
CA MET A 225 -2.26 8.90 3.41
C MET A 225 -2.51 7.44 3.00
N SER A 226 -3.74 6.95 3.20
CA SER A 226 -4.13 5.58 2.90
C SER A 226 -5.62 5.42 2.62
N GLY A 227 -6.03 4.24 2.12
CA GLY A 227 -7.44 3.99 1.80
C GLY A 227 -7.88 4.77 0.57
N ASP A 228 -9.00 5.50 0.67
CA ASP A 228 -9.58 6.33 -0.40
C ASP A 228 -9.44 7.84 -0.09
N SER A 229 -8.45 8.22 0.73
CA SER A 229 -8.38 9.58 1.27
C SER A 229 -7.92 10.56 0.19
N THR A 230 -8.45 11.78 0.21
CA THR A 230 -8.08 12.82 -0.75
C THR A 230 -7.43 14.00 -0.05
N ALA A 231 -6.33 14.53 -0.58
CA ALA A 231 -5.71 15.72 -0.05
C ALA A 231 -5.28 16.67 -1.17
N GLU A 232 -5.33 17.97 -0.87
CA GLU A 232 -4.84 19.04 -1.72
C GLU A 232 -3.97 19.99 -0.90
N LEU A 233 -2.69 20.12 -1.29
CA LEU A 233 -1.72 21.00 -0.64
C LEU A 233 -1.35 22.13 -1.61
N ARG A 234 -1.62 23.38 -1.23
CA ARG A 234 -1.35 24.58 -2.03
C ARG A 234 -0.30 25.45 -1.34
N ASN A 235 0.86 25.63 -1.96
CA ASN A 235 1.99 26.40 -1.41
C ASN A 235 2.40 25.96 0.01
N VAL A 236 2.39 24.64 0.26
CA VAL A 236 2.74 24.05 1.55
C VAL A 236 4.16 23.51 1.47
N ASP A 237 5.00 23.88 2.42
CA ASP A 237 6.31 23.25 2.56
C ASP A 237 6.22 21.99 3.43
N VAL A 238 6.86 20.90 3.01
CA VAL A 238 6.80 19.58 3.65
C VAL A 238 8.22 19.08 3.91
N TYR A 239 8.54 18.76 5.16
CA TYR A 239 9.88 18.34 5.59
C TYR A 239 9.84 17.09 6.46
N GLY A 240 10.77 16.15 6.25
CA GLY A 240 11.01 15.04 7.17
C GLY A 240 11.97 14.00 6.62
N PRO A 241 12.29 12.92 7.37
CA PRO A 241 13.06 11.82 6.82
C PRO A 241 12.33 11.14 5.64
N SER A 242 11.03 10.91 5.79
CA SER A 242 10.11 10.60 4.69
C SER A 242 9.12 11.77 4.56
N GLY A 243 9.14 12.52 3.46
CA GLY A 243 8.27 13.69 3.29
C GLY A 243 6.80 13.27 3.24
N ILE A 244 6.40 12.67 2.12
CA ILE A 244 5.03 12.26 1.85
C ILE A 244 4.98 10.76 1.58
N TYR A 245 4.04 10.07 2.23
CA TYR A 245 3.77 8.65 2.03
C TYR A 245 2.29 8.46 1.64
N VAL A 246 2.01 7.90 0.46
CA VAL A 246 0.65 7.69 -0.07
C VAL A 246 0.48 6.24 -0.50
N ARG A 247 -0.58 5.57 -0.03
CA ARG A 247 -0.90 4.17 -0.41
C ARG A 247 -2.39 3.92 -0.64
N GLY A 248 -2.71 2.76 -1.22
CA GLY A 248 -4.10 2.36 -1.49
C GLY A 248 -4.68 3.17 -2.64
N LYS A 249 -5.96 3.53 -2.59
CA LYS A 249 -6.61 4.37 -3.63
C LYS A 249 -6.57 5.87 -3.29
N ALA A 250 -5.68 6.28 -2.38
CA ALA A 250 -5.56 7.66 -1.94
C ALA A 250 -5.11 8.57 -3.09
N ARG A 251 -5.60 9.81 -3.09
CA ARG A 251 -5.32 10.82 -4.12
C ARG A 251 -4.77 12.08 -3.49
N LEU A 252 -3.64 12.54 -3.97
CA LEU A 252 -2.97 13.74 -3.47
C LEU A 252 -2.68 14.69 -4.62
N LYS A 253 -3.03 15.96 -4.45
CA LYS A 253 -2.68 17.05 -5.38
C LYS A 253 -1.74 18.03 -4.69
N LEU A 254 -0.58 18.27 -5.29
CA LEU A 254 0.44 19.21 -4.84
C LEU A 254 0.49 20.39 -5.81
N ILE A 255 0.28 21.60 -5.30
CA ILE A 255 0.20 22.83 -6.09
C ILE A 255 1.12 23.89 -5.46
N GLY A 256 2.36 23.96 -5.91
CA GLY A 256 3.37 24.85 -5.33
C GLY A 256 3.98 24.30 -4.03
N GLY A 257 4.85 25.10 -3.41
CA GLY A 257 5.57 24.70 -2.19
C GLY A 257 6.76 23.77 -2.47
N ARG A 258 7.40 23.31 -1.39
CA ARG A 258 8.59 22.44 -1.45
C ARG A 258 8.39 21.17 -0.66
N ILE A 259 8.69 20.02 -1.26
CA ILE A 259 8.70 18.72 -0.59
C ILE A 259 10.15 18.28 -0.41
N ARG A 260 10.64 18.20 0.83
CA ARG A 260 12.01 17.76 1.12
C ARG A 260 12.02 16.52 2.01
N GLY A 261 12.61 15.44 1.50
CA GLY A 261 12.79 14.19 2.23
C GLY A 261 14.26 13.80 2.34
N GLN A 262 14.76 13.60 3.56
CA GLN A 262 16.17 13.21 3.75
C GLN A 262 16.46 11.81 3.17
N ARG A 263 15.51 10.88 3.32
CA ARG A 263 15.61 9.52 2.76
C ARG A 263 14.74 9.36 1.53
N VAL A 264 13.49 9.85 1.62
CA VAL A 264 12.53 9.84 0.51
C VAL A 264 11.62 11.06 0.61
N ALA A 265 11.56 11.87 -0.43
CA ALA A 265 10.66 13.02 -0.51
C ALA A 265 9.21 12.58 -0.73
N LEU A 266 9.00 11.63 -1.63
CA LEU A 266 7.68 11.14 -2.01
C LEU A 266 7.68 9.63 -2.23
N GLU A 267 6.83 8.91 -1.49
CA GLU A 267 6.59 7.48 -1.64
C GLU A 267 5.14 7.19 -2.05
N VAL A 268 4.92 6.46 -3.14
CA VAL A 268 3.58 6.16 -3.67
C VAL A 268 3.38 4.66 -3.93
N TYR A 269 2.36 4.06 -3.31
CA TYR A 269 2.09 2.62 -3.32
C TYR A 269 0.66 2.27 -3.80
N SER A 270 0.49 1.06 -4.33
CA SER A 270 -0.78 0.31 -4.35
C SER A 270 -1.98 1.03 -4.97
N GLY A 271 -1.80 1.63 -6.15
CA GLY A 271 -2.88 2.32 -6.88
C GLY A 271 -3.08 3.78 -6.49
N ALA A 272 -2.27 4.31 -5.58
CA ALA A 272 -2.37 5.70 -5.15
C ALA A 272 -1.96 6.63 -6.29
N ILE A 273 -2.56 7.81 -6.34
CA ILE A 273 -2.28 8.80 -7.37
C ILE A 273 -1.81 10.10 -6.72
N VAL A 274 -0.65 10.58 -7.15
CA VAL A 274 -0.11 11.88 -6.75
C VAL A 274 0.04 12.76 -7.98
N GLU A 275 -0.68 13.87 -8.01
CA GLU A 275 -0.59 14.91 -9.04
C GLU A 275 0.30 16.05 -8.52
N VAL A 276 1.35 16.38 -9.27
CA VAL A 276 2.34 17.39 -8.90
C VAL A 276 2.29 18.51 -9.93
N SER A 277 2.02 19.74 -9.49
CA SER A 277 2.07 20.89 -10.38
C SER A 277 3.51 21.23 -10.79
N LYS A 278 3.68 21.91 -11.93
CA LYS A 278 4.98 22.44 -12.37
C LYS A 278 5.63 23.43 -11.38
N THR A 279 4.82 24.02 -10.50
CA THR A 279 5.28 24.97 -9.47
C THR A 279 5.73 24.30 -8.17
N THR A 280 5.55 22.99 -8.03
CA THR A 280 5.96 22.25 -6.83
C THR A 280 7.41 21.77 -7.00
N SER A 281 8.28 22.12 -6.05
CA SER A 281 9.65 21.58 -6.01
C SER A 281 9.70 20.32 -5.14
N ILE A 282 10.39 19.28 -5.60
CA ILE A 282 10.63 18.06 -4.84
C ILE A 282 12.13 17.84 -4.72
N GLU A 283 12.63 17.93 -3.49
CA GLU A 283 14.03 17.73 -3.13
C GLU A 283 14.21 16.40 -2.39
N GLY A 284 14.79 15.43 -3.08
CA GLY A 284 15.13 14.12 -2.54
C GLY A 284 14.58 12.98 -3.39
N ARG A 285 14.77 11.75 -2.91
CA ARG A 285 14.39 10.55 -3.66
C ARG A 285 12.87 10.47 -3.84
N ILE A 286 12.42 10.08 -5.02
CA ILE A 286 11.02 9.71 -5.29
C ILE A 286 10.98 8.21 -5.47
N VAL A 287 10.07 7.54 -4.76
CA VAL A 287 9.92 6.09 -4.83
C VAL A 287 8.48 5.73 -5.18
N ARG A 288 8.35 4.84 -6.15
CA ARG A 288 7.07 4.31 -6.61
C ARG A 288 7.05 2.81 -6.45
N HIS A 289 5.93 2.29 -5.94
CA HIS A 289 5.72 0.88 -5.73
C HIS A 289 4.37 0.44 -6.29
N ARG A 290 4.34 -0.77 -6.87
CA ARG A 290 3.14 -1.58 -7.17
C ARG A 290 1.92 -0.75 -7.58
N GLY A 291 1.93 -0.20 -8.79
CA GLY A 291 0.77 0.51 -9.37
C GLY A 291 0.49 1.91 -8.80
N GLY A 292 1.29 2.43 -7.87
CA GLY A 292 1.27 3.86 -7.54
C GLY A 292 1.60 4.69 -8.78
N ARG A 293 0.95 5.86 -8.95
CA ARG A 293 1.10 6.74 -10.12
C ARG A 293 1.46 8.15 -9.67
N ILE A 294 2.46 8.73 -10.31
CA ILE A 294 2.87 10.13 -10.12
C ILE A 294 2.69 10.84 -11.44
N ILE A 295 1.97 11.96 -11.43
CA ILE A 295 1.60 12.75 -12.61
C ILE A 295 2.19 14.15 -12.45
N GLY A 296 2.65 14.75 -13.55
CA GLY A 296 3.17 16.12 -13.59
C GLY A 296 4.67 16.24 -13.33
N ILE A 297 5.38 15.14 -13.18
CA ILE A 297 6.86 15.10 -13.16
C ILE A 297 7.32 14.36 -14.44
N PRO A 298 7.76 15.07 -15.49
CA PRO A 298 8.01 14.47 -16.81
C PRO A 298 8.97 13.27 -16.78
N GLU A 299 10.01 13.34 -15.95
CA GLU A 299 10.97 12.23 -15.81
C GLU A 299 10.32 10.98 -15.19
N GLN A 300 9.51 11.14 -14.14
CA GLN A 300 8.81 10.03 -13.50
C GLN A 300 7.72 9.45 -14.39
N GLU A 301 7.07 10.28 -15.20
CA GLU A 301 6.10 9.85 -16.21
C GLU A 301 6.77 9.05 -17.33
N ARG A 302 7.97 9.47 -17.79
CA ARG A 302 8.77 8.69 -18.74
C ARG A 302 9.12 7.32 -18.16
N LEU A 303 9.65 7.27 -16.95
CA LEU A 303 9.97 6.01 -16.25
C LEU A 303 8.71 5.14 -16.00
N TYR A 304 7.55 5.74 -15.74
CA TYR A 304 6.28 5.01 -15.64
C TYR A 304 5.91 4.38 -16.97
N ARG A 305 5.94 5.19 -18.02
CA ARG A 305 5.59 4.75 -19.36
C ARG A 305 6.50 3.62 -19.80
N ASP A 306 7.81 3.74 -19.60
CA ASP A 306 8.78 2.70 -19.95
C ASP A 306 8.55 1.41 -19.15
N GLU A 307 8.26 1.49 -17.84
CA GLU A 307 7.92 0.31 -17.04
C GLU A 307 6.63 -0.37 -17.51
N VAL A 308 5.57 0.41 -17.78
CA VAL A 308 4.29 -0.12 -18.25
C VAL A 308 4.44 -0.74 -19.64
N LEU A 309 5.07 -0.04 -20.58
CA LEU A 309 5.32 -0.58 -21.93
C LEU A 309 6.20 -1.83 -21.85
N SER A 310 7.20 -1.85 -20.97
CA SER A 310 7.99 -3.04 -20.69
C SER A 310 7.06 -4.17 -20.27
N ARG A 311 6.31 -4.05 -19.18
CA ARG A 311 5.42 -5.14 -18.70
C ARG A 311 4.42 -5.61 -19.75
N THR A 312 3.80 -4.69 -20.48
CA THR A 312 2.75 -5.00 -21.45
C THR A 312 3.32 -5.73 -22.67
N TYR A 313 4.41 -5.21 -23.24
CA TYR A 313 4.89 -5.71 -24.53
C TYR A 313 5.93 -6.81 -24.41
N SER A 314 6.70 -6.82 -23.33
CA SER A 314 7.82 -7.72 -23.21
C SER A 314 7.38 -9.18 -23.04
N ALA A 315 6.25 -9.42 -22.36
CA ALA A 315 5.71 -10.77 -22.16
C ALA A 315 5.43 -11.46 -23.51
N ILE A 316 4.87 -10.72 -24.47
CA ILE A 316 4.57 -11.21 -25.81
C ILE A 316 5.85 -11.31 -26.64
N ALA A 317 6.71 -10.29 -26.59
CA ALA A 317 7.90 -10.21 -27.43
C ALA A 317 8.90 -11.35 -27.20
N CYS A 318 9.12 -11.76 -25.95
CA CYS A 318 10.10 -12.80 -25.63
C CYS A 318 9.55 -14.22 -25.75
N THR A 319 8.26 -14.39 -26.05
CA THR A 319 7.64 -15.71 -26.19
C THR A 319 8.22 -16.46 -27.38
N GLY A 320 8.56 -17.74 -27.18
CA GLY A 320 9.13 -18.61 -28.22
C GLY A 320 10.66 -18.57 -28.34
N LEU A 321 11.37 -17.63 -27.72
CA LEU A 321 12.85 -17.61 -27.81
C LEU A 321 13.49 -18.89 -27.22
N LEU A 322 12.84 -19.53 -26.26
CA LEU A 322 13.31 -20.81 -25.69
C LEU A 322 13.14 -22.01 -26.63
N SER A 323 12.25 -21.94 -27.63
CA SER A 323 12.11 -23.05 -28.58
C SER A 323 13.36 -23.19 -29.44
N CYS A 324 14.12 -22.11 -29.66
CA CYS A 324 15.38 -22.15 -30.39
C CYS A 324 16.43 -23.06 -29.74
N PHE A 325 16.53 -23.06 -28.41
CA PHE A 325 17.44 -23.94 -27.70
C PHE A 325 16.98 -25.39 -27.79
N LYS A 326 15.68 -25.63 -27.62
CA LYS A 326 15.08 -26.97 -27.70
C LYS A 326 15.21 -27.58 -29.10
N GLN A 327 14.91 -26.81 -30.14
CA GLN A 327 14.98 -27.24 -31.55
C GLN A 327 16.39 -27.67 -31.96
N HIS A 328 17.41 -27.09 -31.32
CA HIS A 328 18.80 -27.37 -31.64
C HIS A 328 19.50 -28.21 -30.57
N HIS A 329 18.76 -28.88 -29.67
CA HIS A 329 19.27 -29.77 -28.62
C HIS A 329 20.37 -29.13 -27.75
N HIS A 330 20.27 -27.82 -27.47
CA HIS A 330 21.22 -27.11 -26.61
C HIS A 330 20.67 -26.97 -25.20
N PHE A 331 21.09 -27.90 -24.34
CA PHE A 331 20.71 -27.98 -22.92
C PHE A 331 21.84 -27.48 -22.01
N GLY A 332 21.54 -27.21 -20.75
CA GLY A 332 22.48 -26.73 -19.73
C GLY A 332 22.26 -25.28 -19.33
N GLN A 333 23.31 -24.62 -18.84
CA GLN A 333 23.24 -23.23 -18.39
C GLN A 333 23.11 -22.27 -19.58
N ILE A 334 22.04 -21.46 -19.56
CA ILE A 334 21.77 -20.44 -20.56
C ILE A 334 21.88 -19.08 -19.88
N ARG A 335 22.67 -18.19 -20.48
CA ARG A 335 22.70 -16.76 -20.14
C ARG A 335 22.84 -15.97 -21.43
N VAL A 336 21.71 -15.57 -22.00
CA VAL A 336 21.66 -14.84 -23.27
C VAL A 336 20.75 -13.63 -23.15
N THR A 337 21.11 -12.54 -23.82
CA THR A 337 20.26 -11.36 -23.97
C THR A 337 19.97 -11.16 -25.46
N VAL A 338 18.70 -11.14 -25.84
CA VAL A 338 18.27 -10.85 -27.21
C VAL A 338 17.70 -9.44 -27.23
N ARG A 339 18.30 -8.55 -28.02
CA ARG A 339 17.87 -7.15 -28.16
C ARG A 339 17.26 -6.94 -29.54
N GLY A 340 16.02 -6.48 -29.62
CA GLY A 340 15.32 -6.16 -30.87
C GLY A 340 15.01 -4.68 -30.98
N HIS A 341 15.24 -4.06 -32.14
CA HIS A 341 14.81 -2.68 -32.40
C HIS A 341 13.36 -2.68 -32.92
N VAL A 342 12.50 -1.90 -32.30
CA VAL A 342 11.06 -1.83 -32.58
C VAL A 342 10.77 -0.56 -33.36
N ALA A 343 10.12 -0.69 -34.51
CA ALA A 343 9.66 0.43 -35.32
C ALA A 343 8.37 1.05 -34.74
N LYS A 344 7.95 2.20 -35.30
CA LYS A 344 6.73 2.92 -34.88
C LYS A 344 5.45 2.08 -34.99
N ASN A 345 5.41 1.10 -35.89
CA ASN A 345 4.28 0.18 -36.07
C ASN A 345 4.34 -1.06 -35.15
N GLY A 346 5.31 -1.14 -34.23
CA GLY A 346 5.48 -2.26 -33.32
C GLY A 346 6.22 -3.47 -33.90
N ALA A 347 6.64 -3.43 -35.17
CA ALA A 347 7.43 -4.50 -35.78
C ALA A 347 8.89 -4.44 -35.31
N VAL A 348 9.48 -5.61 -35.05
CA VAL A 348 10.91 -5.71 -34.73
C VAL A 348 11.72 -5.72 -36.03
N VAL A 349 12.39 -4.61 -36.34
CA VAL A 349 13.12 -4.42 -37.61
C VAL A 349 14.54 -4.97 -37.59
N SER A 350 15.14 -5.11 -36.41
CA SER A 350 16.45 -5.74 -36.25
C SER A 350 16.52 -6.48 -34.91
N ALA A 351 17.40 -7.48 -34.83
CA ALA A 351 17.64 -8.21 -33.59
C ALA A 351 19.11 -8.62 -33.49
N HIS A 352 19.64 -8.57 -32.27
CA HIS A 352 21.02 -8.93 -31.95
C HIS A 352 21.05 -9.80 -30.69
N VAL A 353 21.91 -10.82 -30.70
CA VAL A 353 22.12 -11.69 -29.54
C VAL A 353 23.41 -11.31 -28.83
N LEU A 354 23.31 -11.00 -27.55
CA LEU A 354 24.43 -10.72 -26.66
C LEU A 354 24.67 -11.93 -25.74
N GLY A 355 25.92 -12.38 -25.67
CA GLY A 355 26.34 -13.57 -24.94
C GLY A 355 26.81 -14.70 -25.85
N THR A 356 27.39 -15.73 -25.24
CA THR A 356 27.91 -16.91 -25.93
C THR A 356 26.78 -17.91 -26.16
N VAL A 357 26.42 -18.10 -27.43
CA VAL A 357 25.49 -19.14 -27.86
C VAL A 357 25.98 -19.75 -29.17
N PRO A 358 25.69 -21.03 -29.44
CA PRO A 358 25.94 -21.67 -30.72
C PRO A 358 25.35 -20.89 -31.90
N ALA A 359 26.02 -20.93 -33.05
CA ALA A 359 25.63 -20.14 -34.23
C ALA A 359 24.21 -20.48 -34.72
N ASN A 360 23.81 -21.75 -34.71
CA ASN A 360 22.46 -22.17 -35.08
C ASN A 360 21.38 -21.59 -34.14
N VAL A 361 21.63 -21.61 -32.83
CA VAL A 361 20.74 -20.99 -31.83
C VAL A 361 20.68 -19.48 -32.01
N ARG A 362 21.82 -18.82 -32.27
CA ARG A 362 21.88 -17.37 -32.53
C ARG A 362 20.98 -16.99 -33.70
N THR A 363 21.11 -17.67 -34.83
CA THR A 363 20.31 -17.41 -36.03
C THR A 363 18.81 -17.60 -35.74
N CYS A 364 18.44 -18.67 -35.03
CA CYS A 364 17.05 -18.90 -34.63
C CYS A 364 16.51 -17.79 -33.71
N LEU A 365 17.29 -17.37 -32.71
CA LEU A 365 16.88 -16.32 -31.76
C LEU A 365 16.63 -14.99 -32.47
N GLU A 366 17.54 -14.59 -33.36
CA GLU A 366 17.39 -13.34 -34.11
C GLU A 366 16.22 -13.39 -35.10
N ALA A 367 16.02 -14.52 -35.80
CA ALA A 367 14.89 -14.71 -36.69
C ALA A 367 13.54 -14.67 -35.93
N THR A 368 13.47 -15.38 -34.80
CA THR A 368 12.28 -15.41 -33.92
C THR A 368 11.96 -14.04 -33.35
N MET A 369 12.99 -13.24 -33.03
CA MET A 369 12.81 -11.89 -32.52
C MET A 369 12.35 -10.93 -33.63
N ARG A 370 12.95 -10.99 -34.83
CA ARG A 370 12.54 -10.19 -36.01
C ARG A 370 11.13 -10.52 -36.50
N SER A 371 10.66 -11.75 -36.29
CA SER A 371 9.29 -12.14 -36.66
C SER A 371 8.22 -11.60 -35.69
N LYS A 372 8.59 -10.84 -34.64
CA LYS A 372 7.64 -10.29 -33.67
C LYS A 372 7.08 -8.96 -34.16
N THR A 373 5.76 -8.86 -34.00
CA THR A 373 5.02 -7.59 -34.08
C THR A 373 4.22 -7.45 -32.79
N ILE A 374 4.43 -6.33 -32.10
CA ILE A 374 3.70 -6.03 -30.87
C ILE A 374 2.32 -5.49 -31.26
N ALA A 375 1.26 -6.27 -31.03
CA ALA A 375 -0.10 -5.81 -31.27
C ALA A 375 -0.43 -4.59 -30.39
N SER A 376 -1.14 -3.62 -30.93
CA SER A 376 -1.51 -2.37 -30.24
C SER A 376 -0.30 -1.61 -29.68
N TYR A 377 0.78 -1.58 -30.44
CA TYR A 377 1.96 -0.79 -30.10
C TYR A 377 1.66 0.71 -30.28
N GLU A 378 1.50 1.42 -29.18
CA GLU A 378 1.28 2.87 -29.16
C GLU A 378 2.60 3.64 -28.91
N GLY A 379 3.73 2.95 -29.05
CA GLY A 379 5.05 3.50 -28.79
C GLY A 379 5.68 4.21 -30.00
N GLY A 380 6.66 5.08 -29.72
CA GLY A 380 7.61 5.52 -30.76
C GLY A 380 8.63 4.41 -31.04
N PRO A 381 9.59 4.59 -31.97
CA PRO A 381 10.71 3.66 -32.10
C PRO A 381 11.41 3.42 -30.75
N GLY A 382 11.94 2.22 -30.54
CA GLY A 382 12.62 1.86 -29.31
C GLY A 382 13.32 0.51 -29.40
N ALA A 383 13.69 -0.06 -28.26
CA ALA A 383 14.33 -1.36 -28.19
C ALA A 383 13.69 -2.25 -27.10
N LEU A 384 13.49 -3.50 -27.48
CA LEU A 384 13.11 -4.60 -26.61
C LEU A 384 14.34 -5.41 -26.23
N GLU A 385 14.40 -5.84 -24.97
CA GLU A 385 15.47 -6.68 -24.46
C GLU A 385 14.87 -7.87 -23.72
N CYS A 386 15.21 -9.08 -24.16
CA CYS A 386 14.82 -10.35 -23.57
C CYS A 386 16.04 -11.02 -22.96
N ARG A 387 16.16 -11.01 -21.62
CA ARG A 387 17.20 -11.75 -20.91
C ARG A 387 16.67 -13.12 -20.52
N LEU A 388 17.34 -14.16 -20.98
CA LEU A 388 17.07 -15.55 -20.66
C LEU A 388 18.22 -16.05 -19.79
N GLY A 389 17.92 -16.45 -18.56
CA GLY A 389 18.89 -16.94 -17.60
C GLY A 389 18.36 -18.15 -16.85
N GLY A 390 19.07 -19.26 -16.87
CA GLY A 390 18.65 -20.46 -16.16
C GLY A 390 19.36 -21.73 -16.60
N THR A 391 18.82 -22.87 -16.18
CA THR A 391 19.27 -24.20 -16.63
C THR A 391 18.12 -24.84 -17.41
N LEU A 392 18.39 -25.22 -18.66
CA LEU A 392 17.47 -25.93 -19.53
C LEU A 392 17.81 -27.41 -19.50
N LEU A 393 16.92 -28.25 -18.96
CA LEU A 393 17.12 -29.69 -18.90
C LEU A 393 16.50 -30.38 -20.12
N GLU A 394 17.12 -31.48 -20.54
CA GLU A 394 16.53 -32.42 -21.46
C GLU A 394 15.26 -33.01 -20.80
N GLY A 395 14.10 -32.93 -21.47
CA GLY A 395 12.80 -33.31 -20.88
C GLY A 395 11.95 -32.16 -20.33
N GLY A 396 12.41 -30.90 -20.41
CA GLY A 396 11.54 -29.72 -20.38
C GLY A 396 11.31 -29.04 -19.03
N ILE A 397 11.78 -29.59 -17.91
CA ILE A 397 11.78 -28.88 -16.63
C ILE A 397 12.88 -27.82 -16.68
N SER A 398 12.50 -26.55 -16.60
CA SER A 398 13.45 -25.43 -16.72
C SER A 398 13.27 -24.49 -15.55
N ILE A 399 14.33 -24.25 -14.78
CA ILE A 399 14.38 -23.12 -13.84
C ILE A 399 14.88 -21.93 -14.66
N MET A 400 13.95 -21.15 -15.19
CA MET A 400 14.29 -20.00 -16.02
C MET A 400 13.79 -18.71 -15.39
N SER A 401 14.73 -17.81 -15.14
CA SER A 401 14.44 -16.39 -15.04
C SER A 401 14.36 -15.82 -16.45
N SER A 402 13.24 -15.17 -16.76
CA SER A 402 13.22 -14.22 -17.86
C SER A 402 13.02 -12.83 -17.27
N SER A 403 13.90 -11.91 -17.63
CA SER A 403 13.73 -10.50 -17.32
C SER A 403 13.71 -9.75 -18.63
N GLN A 404 12.81 -8.79 -18.72
CA GLN A 404 12.53 -8.18 -20.00
C GLN A 404 12.43 -6.67 -19.79
N ARG A 405 12.97 -5.91 -20.74
CA ARG A 405 13.00 -4.44 -20.68
C ARG A 405 12.61 -3.85 -22.02
N PHE A 406 11.78 -2.82 -21.98
CA PHE A 406 11.52 -1.94 -23.11
C PHE A 406 12.11 -0.57 -22.78
N TYR A 407 12.86 0.02 -23.71
CA TYR A 407 13.38 1.38 -23.59
C TYR A 407 13.24 2.11 -24.92
N ARG A 408 12.96 3.41 -24.86
CA ARG A 408 12.94 4.29 -26.04
C ARG A 408 14.28 4.93 -26.28
#